data_AF-A0A2X3GGP3-F1
#
_entry.id   AF-A0A2X3GGP3-F1
#
_cell.length_a   1.000
_cell.length_b   1.000
_cell.length_c   1.000
_cell.angle_alpha   90.00
_cell.angle_beta   90.00
_cell.angle_gamma   90.00
#
_symmetry.space_group_name_H-M   'P 1'
#
loop_
_entity.id
_entity.type
_entity.pdbx_description
1 polymer ?
#
loop_
_entity_poly.entity_id
_entity_poly.type
_entity_poly.pdbx_seq_one_letter_code
_entity_poly.pdbx_strand_id
1 'polypeptide(L)'
;MKSWDVIVIGSGAAGFAAAVTACCKGLSVLMLEKAGQFGGTSAISGGAVWLHDTDQARAEGKSGSAEAMKTYLRTIIGEGQYREDLAEAFVSAGREALAFLEREGAVKYSLCPLSPDYYPDEPGAVDVGRALEVVEYDGRELGDAFRDLRSPPPGMLLFGGMMVNRVDIQHFLDMRRSLRSLAHCTRLLLRYARDRVKYPRGTRLAMGNALIARMATTALRKGMNLRLNVNVLALCEAQGAVRGVEIEYQGQRETLHARRGVVLAAGGFAAGALAARYRPHTREHFTMSPPANDGAALHLAAALNAREGTDRASNFFWAPVSVLTRADGSEERFPHLVTDRAKPGVIAVNQRAVRFVNESSSYHHFASAMQDAAENAPLFFTLRRPGDEALWPRTGAPGAGQ
;
A
#
# COMPACT_ATOMS: atom_id res chain seq x y z
N MET A 1 7.57 19.24 31.48
CA MET A 1 6.51 18.53 30.74
C MET A 1 6.80 18.68 29.25
N LYS A 2 7.02 17.60 28.49
CA LYS A 2 7.35 17.68 27.05
C LYS A 2 6.04 17.88 26.27
N SER A 3 5.95 18.95 25.48
CA SER A 3 4.72 19.35 24.77
C SER A 3 5.01 19.60 23.29
N TRP A 4 4.05 19.23 22.44
CA TRP A 4 4.10 19.35 20.99
C TRP A 4 2.83 20.04 20.48
N ASP A 5 2.86 20.66 19.31
CA ASP A 5 1.60 21.12 18.70
C ASP A 5 0.75 19.94 18.28
N VAL A 6 1.35 19.00 17.53
CA VAL A 6 0.67 17.83 16.98
C VAL A 6 1.45 16.58 17.35
N ILE A 7 0.74 15.57 17.85
CA ILE A 7 1.28 14.21 18.01
C ILE A 7 0.65 13.31 16.95
N VAL A 8 1.47 12.65 16.15
CA VAL A 8 1.04 11.70 15.12
C VAL A 8 1.39 10.29 15.58
N ILE A 9 0.41 9.38 15.59
CA ILE A 9 0.62 7.98 15.97
C ILE A 9 0.58 7.14 14.70
N GLY A 10 1.73 6.54 14.34
CA GLY A 10 1.92 5.72 13.16
C GLY A 10 2.70 6.44 12.05
N SER A 11 3.65 5.72 11.46
CA SER A 11 4.57 6.25 10.45
C SER A 11 4.28 5.77 9.02
N GLY A 12 3.01 5.46 8.71
CA GLY A 12 2.58 5.18 7.34
C GLY A 12 2.44 6.44 6.48
N ALA A 13 1.96 6.29 5.24
CA ALA A 13 1.78 7.42 4.33
C ALA A 13 0.83 8.50 4.89
N ALA A 14 -0.26 8.09 5.57
CA ALA A 14 -1.18 9.03 6.20
C ALA A 14 -0.53 9.82 7.35
N GLY A 15 0.27 9.14 8.20
CA GLY A 15 0.98 9.77 9.31
C GLY A 15 2.02 10.78 8.82
N PHE A 16 2.81 10.40 7.80
CA PHE A 16 3.77 11.31 7.19
C PHE A 16 3.11 12.47 6.44
N ALA A 17 1.99 12.25 5.74
CA ALA A 17 1.24 13.34 5.11
C ALA A 17 0.77 14.36 6.16
N ALA A 18 0.18 13.89 7.26
CA ALA A 18 -0.23 14.76 8.37
C ALA A 18 0.96 15.51 9.00
N ALA A 19 2.08 14.82 9.23
CA ALA A 19 3.28 15.40 9.81
C ALA A 19 3.90 16.47 8.91
N VAL A 20 4.06 16.19 7.60
CA VAL A 20 4.55 17.17 6.62
C VAL A 20 3.64 18.39 6.61
N THR A 21 2.33 18.21 6.51
CA THR A 21 1.37 19.32 6.50
C THR A 21 1.47 20.18 7.75
N ALA A 22 1.56 19.57 8.93
CA ALA A 22 1.72 20.29 10.19
C ALA A 22 3.07 21.03 10.28
N CYS A 23 4.17 20.38 9.90
CA CYS A 23 5.49 21.00 9.84
C CYS A 23 5.55 22.19 8.87
N CYS A 24 4.92 22.09 7.70
CA CYS A 24 4.82 23.21 6.74
C CYS A 24 4.01 24.40 7.27
N LYS A 25 3.15 24.17 8.26
CA LYS A 25 2.43 25.22 8.98
C LYS A 25 3.20 25.75 10.20
N GLY A 26 4.46 25.36 10.37
CA GLY A 26 5.32 25.80 11.47
C GLY A 26 4.99 25.17 12.83
N LEU A 27 4.22 24.08 12.85
CA LEU A 27 3.84 23.39 14.08
C LEU A 27 4.95 22.43 14.52
N SER A 28 5.17 22.31 15.83
CA SER A 28 6.06 21.26 16.37
C SER A 28 5.37 19.90 16.34
N VAL A 29 5.98 18.93 15.67
CA VAL A 29 5.39 17.60 15.43
C VAL A 29 6.24 16.50 16.08
N LEU A 30 5.59 15.65 16.85
CA LEU A 30 6.13 14.36 17.30
C LEU A 30 5.38 13.22 16.62
N MET A 31 6.11 12.36 15.93
CA MET A 31 5.62 11.09 15.40
C MET A 31 6.05 9.93 16.29
N LEU A 32 5.10 9.08 16.63
CA LEU A 32 5.29 7.89 17.46
C LEU A 32 5.05 6.64 16.62
N GLU A 33 6.03 5.75 16.56
CA GLU A 33 5.98 4.50 15.81
C GLU A 33 6.23 3.32 16.75
N LYS A 34 5.33 2.33 16.67
CA LYS A 34 5.37 1.14 17.52
C LYS A 34 6.55 0.23 17.20
N ALA A 35 6.88 0.07 15.92
CA ALA A 35 7.95 -0.80 15.48
C ALA A 35 9.33 -0.13 15.61
N GLY A 36 10.39 -0.95 15.54
CA GLY A 36 11.77 -0.48 15.42
C GLY A 36 12.14 0.07 14.03
N GLN A 37 11.17 0.08 13.09
CA GLN A 37 11.34 0.64 11.75
C GLN A 37 10.08 1.38 11.34
N PHE A 38 10.24 2.53 10.68
CA PHE A 38 9.13 3.34 10.20
C PHE A 38 8.66 2.95 8.79
N GLY A 39 7.45 3.38 8.44
CA GLY A 39 6.85 3.25 7.10
C GLY A 39 5.66 2.29 7.01
N GLY A 40 5.48 1.39 7.98
CA GLY A 40 4.36 0.45 8.03
C GLY A 40 4.13 -0.34 6.73
N THR A 41 2.88 -0.64 6.41
CA THR A 41 2.51 -1.27 5.12
C THR A 41 2.84 -0.37 3.92
N SER A 42 2.81 0.95 4.11
CA SER A 42 3.09 1.90 3.02
C SER A 42 4.50 1.71 2.47
N ALA A 43 5.52 1.48 3.30
CA ALA A 43 6.91 1.28 2.86
C ALA A 43 7.16 -0.02 2.08
N ILE A 44 6.26 -0.99 2.17
CA ILE A 44 6.31 -2.27 1.43
C ILE A 44 5.31 -2.33 0.27
N SER A 45 4.49 -1.29 0.10
CA SER A 45 3.47 -1.22 -0.96
C SER A 45 4.07 -0.89 -2.33
N GLY A 46 3.24 -0.98 -3.38
CA GLY A 46 3.57 -0.45 -4.71
C GLY A 46 3.71 1.07 -4.75
N GLY A 47 3.28 1.80 -3.72
CA GLY A 47 3.34 3.26 -3.61
C GLY A 47 2.36 4.01 -4.49
N ALA A 48 1.59 3.32 -5.33
CA ALA A 48 0.61 3.95 -6.21
C ALA A 48 -0.50 4.66 -5.43
N VAL A 49 -0.99 5.76 -5.98
CA VAL A 49 -2.19 6.46 -5.49
C VAL A 49 -3.23 6.53 -6.60
N TRP A 50 -4.50 6.59 -6.20
CA TRP A 50 -5.63 6.66 -7.11
C TRP A 50 -6.40 7.95 -6.84
N LEU A 51 -6.24 8.95 -7.71
CA LEU A 51 -6.74 10.32 -7.50
C LEU A 51 -7.29 10.87 -8.80
N HIS A 52 -8.36 11.65 -8.71
CA HIS A 52 -8.95 12.34 -9.86
C HIS A 52 -8.30 13.70 -10.09
N ASP A 53 -8.29 14.12 -11.37
CA ASP A 53 -7.98 15.48 -11.80
C ASP A 53 -6.59 15.98 -11.36
N THR A 54 -5.65 15.05 -11.23
CA THR A 54 -4.26 15.36 -10.87
C THR A 54 -3.58 16.17 -11.96
N ASP A 55 -2.58 16.99 -11.60
CA ASP A 55 -1.88 17.83 -12.58
C ASP A 55 -1.19 16.98 -13.66
N GLN A 56 -0.73 15.76 -13.31
CA GLN A 56 -0.21 14.75 -14.23
C GLN A 56 -1.27 14.30 -15.23
N ALA A 57 -2.47 13.95 -14.77
CA ALA A 57 -3.57 13.54 -15.63
C ALA A 57 -4.06 14.68 -16.53
N ARG A 58 -4.02 15.93 -16.05
CA ARG A 58 -4.38 17.13 -16.82
C ARG A 58 -3.40 17.38 -17.96
N ALA A 59 -2.11 17.27 -17.68
CA ALA A 59 -1.06 17.47 -18.67
C ALA A 59 -1.20 16.52 -19.88
N GLU A 60 -1.76 15.33 -19.67
CA GLU A 60 -2.01 14.34 -20.72
C GLU A 60 -3.45 14.35 -21.28
N GLY A 61 -4.31 15.26 -20.79
CA GLY A 61 -5.71 15.33 -21.20
C GLY A 61 -6.55 14.11 -20.76
N LYS A 62 -6.21 13.48 -19.64
CA LYS A 62 -6.80 12.22 -19.12
C LYS A 62 -7.54 12.37 -17.79
N SER A 63 -7.89 13.57 -17.35
CA SER A 63 -8.47 13.79 -16.01
C SER A 63 -9.88 13.21 -15.81
N GLY A 64 -10.66 13.06 -16.89
CA GLY A 64 -12.08 12.69 -16.80
C GLY A 64 -12.91 13.72 -16.04
N SER A 65 -14.11 13.35 -15.61
CA SER A 65 -14.98 14.19 -14.77
C SER A 65 -15.13 13.64 -13.35
N ALA A 66 -15.40 14.54 -12.39
CA ALA A 66 -15.69 14.18 -11.01
C ALA A 66 -16.94 13.29 -10.92
N GLU A 67 -17.96 13.59 -11.72
CA GLU A 67 -19.19 12.80 -11.79
C GLU A 67 -18.94 11.37 -12.29
N ALA A 68 -18.01 11.16 -13.24
CA ALA A 68 -17.64 9.81 -13.65
C ALA A 68 -16.97 9.03 -12.51
N MET A 69 -16.08 9.66 -11.74
CA MET A 69 -15.46 9.00 -10.57
C MET A 69 -16.48 8.68 -9.48
N LYS A 70 -17.41 9.61 -9.20
CA LYS A 70 -18.49 9.38 -8.22
C LYS A 70 -19.45 8.29 -8.68
N THR A 71 -19.81 8.26 -9.96
CA THR A 71 -20.60 7.17 -10.56
C THR A 71 -19.89 5.84 -10.35
N TYR A 72 -18.61 5.75 -10.70
CA TYR A 72 -17.82 4.54 -10.52
C TYR A 72 -17.77 4.10 -9.05
N LEU A 73 -17.43 5.00 -8.13
CA LEU A 73 -17.40 4.71 -6.69
C LEU A 73 -18.77 4.24 -6.19
N ARG A 74 -19.86 4.87 -6.61
CA ARG A 74 -21.23 4.50 -6.22
C ARG A 74 -21.60 3.11 -6.74
N THR A 75 -21.28 2.80 -8.00
CA THR A 75 -21.51 1.48 -8.59
C THR A 75 -20.75 0.38 -7.83
N ILE A 76 -19.46 0.57 -7.57
CA ILE A 76 -18.61 -0.46 -6.96
C ILE A 76 -18.89 -0.64 -5.47
N ILE A 77 -19.13 0.46 -4.73
CA ILE A 77 -19.41 0.40 -3.30
C ILE A 77 -20.85 -0.08 -3.04
N GLY A 78 -21.78 0.22 -3.95
CA GLY A 78 -23.20 -0.04 -3.82
C GLY A 78 -23.94 0.99 -2.96
N GLU A 79 -25.20 1.26 -3.30
CA GLU A 79 -26.02 2.30 -2.67
C GLU A 79 -26.13 2.17 -1.14
N GLY A 80 -26.17 0.95 -0.62
CA GLY A 80 -26.28 0.70 0.82
C GLY A 80 -25.06 1.10 1.65
N GLN A 81 -23.89 1.27 1.02
CA GLN A 81 -22.63 1.61 1.71
C GLN A 81 -21.98 2.89 1.18
N TYR A 82 -22.51 3.47 0.11
CA TYR A 82 -21.99 4.68 -0.48
C TYR A 82 -22.19 5.89 0.46
N ARG A 83 -21.10 6.62 0.71
CA ARG A 83 -21.09 7.81 1.56
C ARG A 83 -20.72 9.01 0.71
N GLU A 84 -21.75 9.75 0.30
CA GLU A 84 -21.60 10.90 -0.60
C GLU A 84 -20.68 11.97 -0.03
N ASP A 85 -20.75 12.23 1.28
CA ASP A 85 -19.89 13.18 1.97
C ASP A 85 -18.40 12.78 1.92
N LEU A 86 -18.10 11.48 2.06
CA LEU A 86 -16.72 10.97 1.97
C LEU A 86 -16.22 10.91 0.53
N ALA A 87 -17.08 10.53 -0.42
CA ALA A 87 -16.74 10.53 -1.83
C ALA A 87 -16.44 11.95 -2.33
N GLU A 88 -17.27 12.93 -1.97
CA GLU A 88 -17.06 14.34 -2.33
C GLU A 88 -15.78 14.88 -1.69
N ALA A 89 -15.53 14.59 -0.40
CA ALA A 89 -14.27 14.97 0.25
C ALA A 89 -13.05 14.34 -0.43
N PHE A 90 -13.13 13.07 -0.84
CA PHE A 90 -12.03 12.39 -1.52
C PHE A 90 -11.76 12.96 -2.92
N VAL A 91 -12.81 13.21 -3.69
CA VAL A 91 -12.72 13.77 -5.06
C VAL A 91 -12.19 15.21 -5.03
N SER A 92 -12.71 16.05 -4.13
CA SER A 92 -12.34 17.47 -4.05
C SER A 92 -10.96 17.69 -3.43
N ALA A 93 -10.68 17.05 -2.28
CA ALA A 93 -9.45 17.29 -1.53
C ALA A 93 -8.26 16.47 -2.04
N GLY A 94 -8.49 15.37 -2.77
CA GLY A 94 -7.43 14.46 -3.23
C GLY A 94 -6.37 15.16 -4.08
N ARG A 95 -6.81 15.98 -5.04
CA ARG A 95 -5.91 16.79 -5.88
C ARG A 95 -5.17 17.84 -5.07
N GLU A 96 -5.87 18.59 -4.22
CA GLU A 96 -5.27 19.64 -3.39
C GLU A 96 -4.18 19.07 -2.49
N ALA A 97 -4.44 17.92 -1.85
CA ALA A 97 -3.49 17.24 -1.00
C ALA A 97 -2.24 16.79 -1.78
N LEU A 98 -2.42 16.20 -2.97
CA LEU A 98 -1.29 15.79 -3.83
C LEU A 98 -0.46 17.01 -4.26
N ALA A 99 -1.11 18.04 -4.80
CA ALA A 99 -0.43 19.25 -5.28
C ALA A 99 0.32 19.96 -4.15
N PHE A 100 -0.25 20.01 -2.95
CA PHE A 100 0.42 20.51 -1.75
C PHE A 100 1.68 19.69 -1.43
N LEU A 101 1.57 18.35 -1.36
CA LEU A 101 2.70 17.49 -1.00
C LEU A 101 3.80 17.47 -2.07
N GLU A 102 3.45 17.59 -3.36
CA GLU A 102 4.43 17.71 -4.45
C GLU A 102 5.15 19.05 -4.41
N ARG A 103 4.43 20.15 -4.19
CA ARG A 103 5.03 21.49 -4.05
C ARG A 103 6.01 21.56 -2.89
N GLU A 104 5.71 20.89 -1.77
CA GLU A 104 6.60 20.80 -0.62
C GLU A 104 7.73 19.76 -0.80
N GLY A 105 7.78 19.06 -1.94
CA GLY A 105 8.77 18.05 -2.26
C GLY A 105 8.64 16.74 -1.46
N ALA A 106 7.54 16.56 -0.72
CA ALA A 106 7.28 15.37 0.08
C ALA A 106 6.88 14.15 -0.76
N VAL A 107 6.28 14.37 -1.93
CA VAL A 107 5.98 13.33 -2.92
C VAL A 107 6.41 13.77 -4.32
N LYS A 108 6.55 12.82 -5.23
CA LYS A 108 6.66 13.08 -6.67
C LYS A 108 6.07 11.90 -7.41
N TYR A 109 5.09 12.17 -8.26
CA TYR A 109 4.35 11.16 -8.98
C TYR A 109 4.38 11.37 -10.49
N SER A 110 4.30 10.27 -11.23
CA SER A 110 4.04 10.24 -12.67
C SER A 110 2.75 9.50 -12.97
N LEU A 111 2.08 9.88 -14.06
CA LEU A 111 0.89 9.17 -14.52
C LEU A 111 1.28 7.77 -15.02
N CYS A 112 0.51 6.76 -14.62
CA CYS A 112 0.66 5.43 -15.20
C CYS A 112 0.14 5.42 -16.65
N PRO A 113 0.94 5.01 -17.66
CA PRO A 113 0.53 5.09 -19.07
C PRO A 113 -0.72 4.28 -19.43
N LEU A 114 -0.83 3.06 -18.90
CA LEU A 114 -2.01 2.21 -19.02
C LEU A 114 -2.24 1.51 -17.68
N SER A 115 -3.27 1.92 -16.96
CA SER A 115 -3.63 1.36 -15.66
C SER A 115 -5.13 1.50 -15.46
N PRO A 116 -5.93 0.61 -16.09
CA PRO A 116 -7.37 0.65 -15.97
C PRO A 116 -7.82 0.49 -14.54
N ASP A 117 -8.97 1.08 -14.25
CA ASP A 117 -9.71 0.76 -13.04
C ASP A 117 -10.00 -0.75 -12.96
N TYR A 118 -10.08 -1.29 -11.74
CA TYR A 118 -10.21 -2.73 -11.51
C TYR A 118 -11.49 -3.35 -12.07
N TYR A 119 -12.50 -2.53 -12.33
CA TYR A 119 -13.75 -2.93 -12.98
C TYR A 119 -13.93 -2.04 -14.22
N PRO A 120 -13.19 -2.31 -15.31
CA PRO A 120 -13.09 -1.38 -16.45
C PRO A 120 -14.39 -1.27 -17.25
N ASP A 121 -15.26 -2.27 -17.16
CA ASP A 121 -16.54 -2.32 -17.87
C ASP A 121 -17.67 -1.58 -17.12
N GLU A 122 -17.42 -1.08 -15.90
CA GLU A 122 -18.44 -0.45 -15.06
C GLU A 122 -18.60 1.05 -15.38
N PRO A 123 -19.81 1.61 -15.21
CA PRO A 123 -20.07 3.03 -15.44
C PRO A 123 -19.09 3.96 -14.72
N GLY A 124 -18.48 4.87 -15.48
CA GLY A 124 -17.54 5.86 -14.95
C GLY A 124 -16.09 5.36 -14.75
N ALA A 125 -15.79 4.11 -15.11
CA ALA A 125 -14.43 3.59 -15.16
C ALA A 125 -13.57 4.31 -16.22
N VAL A 126 -12.25 4.27 -16.03
CA VAL A 126 -11.27 4.76 -17.01
C VAL A 126 -10.10 3.79 -17.20
N ASP A 127 -9.53 3.78 -18.40
CA ASP A 127 -8.30 3.01 -18.70
C ASP A 127 -7.02 3.70 -18.19
N VAL A 128 -7.06 5.03 -18.10
CA VAL A 128 -5.92 5.91 -17.78
C VAL A 128 -6.45 7.17 -17.09
N GLY A 129 -5.66 7.76 -16.18
CA GLY A 129 -5.93 9.11 -15.66
C GLY A 129 -6.07 9.20 -14.14
N ARG A 130 -6.24 8.07 -13.44
CA ARG A 130 -6.45 8.06 -11.98
C ARG A 130 -5.28 7.49 -11.19
N ALA A 131 -4.64 6.45 -11.72
CA ALA A 131 -3.51 5.81 -11.07
C ALA A 131 -2.20 6.56 -11.35
N LEU A 132 -1.50 6.94 -10.27
CA LEU A 132 -0.17 7.53 -10.32
C LEU A 132 0.85 6.61 -9.66
N GLU A 133 2.06 6.58 -10.20
CA GLU A 133 3.20 5.85 -9.63
C GLU A 133 4.26 6.80 -9.05
N VAL A 134 4.91 6.35 -7.98
CA VAL A 134 5.92 7.15 -7.29
C VAL A 134 7.19 7.19 -8.11
N VAL A 135 7.69 8.39 -8.37
CA VAL A 135 9.00 8.59 -8.96
C VAL A 135 10.08 8.20 -7.96
N GLU A 136 11.05 7.43 -8.45
CA GLU A 136 12.19 6.94 -7.70
C GLU A 136 12.86 8.00 -6.83
N TYR A 137 13.43 7.54 -5.72
CA TYR A 137 14.07 8.39 -4.74
C TYR A 137 15.43 7.85 -4.34
N ASP A 138 16.36 8.76 -4.05
CA ASP A 138 17.66 8.41 -3.53
C ASP A 138 17.62 8.37 -2.00
N GLY A 139 17.64 7.17 -1.43
CA GLY A 139 17.61 6.95 0.01
C GLY A 139 18.78 7.58 0.76
N ARG A 140 19.86 7.98 0.08
CA ARG A 140 20.98 8.72 0.70
C ARG A 140 20.53 10.07 1.25
N GLU A 141 19.51 10.68 0.65
CA GLU A 141 18.95 11.97 1.08
C GLU A 141 18.29 11.92 2.47
N LEU A 142 17.93 10.72 2.92
CA LEU A 142 17.31 10.45 4.22
C LEU A 142 18.35 10.44 5.37
N GLY A 143 19.64 10.40 5.05
CA GLY A 143 20.72 10.35 6.03
C GLY A 143 20.68 9.10 6.90
N ASP A 144 20.97 9.25 8.20
CA ASP A 144 21.06 8.13 9.14
C ASP A 144 19.72 7.39 9.30
N ALA A 145 18.59 8.10 9.13
CA ALA A 145 17.25 7.52 9.19
C ALA A 145 16.98 6.48 8.09
N PHE A 146 17.82 6.40 7.04
CA PHE A 146 17.72 5.33 6.04
C PHE A 146 17.80 3.92 6.65
N ARG A 147 18.55 3.76 7.74
CA ARG A 147 18.71 2.47 8.43
C ARG A 147 17.41 1.99 9.09
N ASP A 148 16.56 2.94 9.48
CA ASP A 148 15.33 2.66 10.21
C ASP A 148 14.10 2.64 9.29
N LEU A 149 14.27 2.97 8.01
CA LEU A 149 13.23 2.77 7.00
C LEU A 149 13.00 1.27 6.78
N ARG A 150 11.76 0.81 6.98
CA ARG A 150 11.36 -0.57 6.74
C ARG A 150 11.75 -1.01 5.33
N SER A 151 12.42 -2.15 5.25
CA SER A 151 12.79 -2.76 3.98
C SER A 151 11.59 -3.48 3.37
N PRO A 152 11.45 -3.50 2.02
CA PRO A 152 10.53 -4.40 1.36
C PRO A 152 10.79 -5.88 1.72
N PRO A 153 9.80 -6.77 1.54
CA PRO A 153 10.00 -8.20 1.74
C PRO A 153 11.18 -8.74 0.91
N PRO A 154 12.00 -9.67 1.43
CA PRO A 154 13.16 -10.19 0.72
C PRO A 154 12.87 -10.72 -0.68
N GLY A 155 11.75 -11.44 -0.89
CA GLY A 155 11.34 -11.94 -2.20
C GLY A 155 10.99 -10.86 -3.24
N MET A 156 10.90 -9.60 -2.84
CA MET A 156 10.72 -8.46 -3.76
C MET A 156 12.03 -7.72 -4.06
N LEU A 157 13.17 -8.19 -3.52
CA LEU A 157 14.48 -7.55 -3.65
C LEU A 157 15.45 -8.46 -4.39
N LEU A 158 16.12 -7.93 -5.42
CA LEU A 158 17.20 -8.65 -6.09
C LEU A 158 18.48 -8.58 -5.24
N PHE A 159 19.29 -9.65 -5.30
CA PHE A 159 20.61 -9.71 -4.66
C PHE A 159 20.62 -9.32 -3.17
N GLY A 160 19.52 -9.62 -2.45
CA GLY A 160 19.38 -9.38 -1.02
C GLY A 160 19.22 -7.90 -0.61
N GLY A 161 18.89 -6.99 -1.53
CA GLY A 161 18.73 -5.58 -1.16
C GLY A 161 18.57 -4.57 -2.30
N MET A 162 18.54 -5.00 -3.56
CA MET A 162 18.39 -4.13 -4.72
C MET A 162 16.93 -4.05 -5.13
N MET A 163 16.37 -2.84 -5.11
CA MET A 163 15.03 -2.58 -5.63
C MET A 163 15.07 -2.40 -7.15
N VAL A 164 14.08 -2.98 -7.82
CA VAL A 164 13.86 -2.85 -9.27
C VAL A 164 12.42 -2.46 -9.54
N ASN A 165 12.21 -1.66 -10.58
CA ASN A 165 10.89 -1.33 -11.09
C ASN A 165 10.53 -2.19 -12.32
N ARG A 166 9.36 -1.96 -12.91
CA ARG A 166 8.90 -2.70 -14.10
C ARG A 166 9.82 -2.53 -15.32
N VAL A 167 10.33 -1.32 -15.54
CA VAL A 167 11.24 -1.00 -16.65
C VAL A 167 12.58 -1.75 -16.50
N ASP A 168 13.09 -1.82 -15.27
CA ASP A 168 14.32 -2.55 -14.97
C ASP A 168 14.18 -4.03 -15.29
N ILE A 169 13.05 -4.66 -14.93
CA ILE A 169 12.78 -6.07 -15.21
C ILE A 169 12.86 -6.35 -16.72
N GLN A 170 12.26 -5.50 -17.56
CA GLN A 170 12.33 -5.67 -19.01
C GLN A 170 13.78 -5.59 -19.52
N HIS A 171 14.56 -4.63 -19.02
CA HIS A 171 15.99 -4.55 -19.36
C HIS A 171 16.78 -5.78 -18.91
N PHE A 172 16.48 -6.36 -17.74
CA PHE A 172 17.13 -7.60 -17.30
C PHE A 172 16.83 -8.78 -18.24
N LEU A 173 15.59 -8.91 -18.72
CA LEU A 173 15.20 -9.95 -19.68
C LEU A 173 15.88 -9.78 -21.05
N ASP A 174 16.06 -8.53 -21.50
CA ASP A 174 16.63 -8.22 -22.81
C ASP A 174 18.15 -7.99 -22.81
N MET A 175 18.80 -8.07 -21.64
CA MET A 175 20.23 -7.73 -21.48
C MET A 175 21.16 -8.53 -22.41
N ARG A 176 20.81 -9.78 -22.74
CA ARG A 176 21.61 -10.61 -23.67
C ARG A 176 21.40 -10.26 -25.14
N ARG A 177 20.34 -9.51 -25.46
CA ARG A 177 19.90 -9.21 -26.84
C ARG A 177 20.11 -7.73 -27.21
N SER A 178 20.34 -6.86 -26.24
CA SER A 178 20.41 -5.41 -26.44
C SER A 178 21.57 -4.79 -25.65
N LEU A 179 22.47 -4.11 -26.35
CA LEU A 179 23.56 -3.35 -25.73
C LEU A 179 23.05 -2.21 -24.83
N ARG A 180 21.89 -1.61 -25.18
CA ARG A 180 21.25 -0.59 -24.33
C ARG A 180 20.79 -1.19 -23.00
N SER A 181 20.17 -2.37 -23.04
CA SER A 181 19.75 -3.10 -21.84
C SER A 181 20.95 -3.58 -21.02
N LEU A 182 22.03 -4.03 -21.66
CA LEU A 182 23.28 -4.37 -20.99
C LEU A 182 23.90 -3.19 -20.26
N ALA A 183 23.99 -2.03 -20.92
CA ALA A 183 24.51 -0.81 -20.30
C ALA A 183 23.63 -0.34 -19.12
N HIS A 184 22.29 -0.42 -19.24
CA HIS A 184 21.36 -0.11 -18.15
C HIS A 184 21.57 -0.99 -16.93
N CYS A 185 21.54 -2.32 -17.13
CA CYS A 185 21.73 -3.29 -16.06
C CYS A 185 23.10 -3.16 -15.41
N THR A 186 24.17 -2.95 -16.21
CA THR A 186 25.53 -2.76 -15.71
C THR A 186 25.62 -1.53 -14.81
N ARG A 187 25.02 -0.39 -15.21
CA ARG A 187 24.97 0.83 -14.39
C ARG A 187 24.24 0.60 -13.07
N LEU A 188 23.12 -0.12 -13.11
CA LEU A 188 22.32 -0.43 -11.93
C LEU A 188 23.09 -1.33 -10.95
N LEU A 189 23.74 -2.38 -11.46
CA LEU A 189 24.58 -3.29 -10.67
C LEU A 189 25.79 -2.57 -10.07
N LEU A 190 26.47 -1.70 -10.83
CA LEU A 190 27.59 -0.91 -10.33
C LEU A 190 27.17 0.07 -9.24
N ARG A 191 26.01 0.74 -9.41
CA ARG A 191 25.44 1.58 -8.35
C ARG A 191 25.16 0.76 -7.10
N TYR A 192 24.47 -0.38 -7.25
CA TYR A 192 24.15 -1.25 -6.12
C TYR A 192 25.41 -1.75 -5.40
N ALA A 193 26.42 -2.19 -6.13
CA ALA A 193 27.70 -2.61 -5.55
C ALA A 193 28.35 -1.49 -4.72
N ARG A 194 28.34 -0.25 -5.21
CA ARG A 194 28.82 0.92 -4.46
C ARG A 194 27.98 1.21 -3.22
N ASP A 195 26.66 1.13 -3.33
CA ASP A 195 25.76 1.36 -2.20
C ASP A 195 26.03 0.35 -1.08
N ARG A 196 26.24 -0.93 -1.41
CA ARG A 196 26.47 -2.00 -0.44
C ARG A 196 27.77 -1.88 0.36
N VAL A 197 28.73 -1.07 -0.09
CA VAL A 197 29.94 -0.78 0.69
C VAL A 197 29.61 0.03 1.95
N LYS A 198 28.62 0.94 1.87
CA LYS A 198 28.30 1.88 2.96
C LYS A 198 26.94 1.63 3.62
N TYR A 199 25.98 1.09 2.87
CA TYR A 199 24.58 0.99 3.29
C TYR A 199 24.14 -0.47 3.42
N PRO A 200 23.17 -0.77 4.31
CA PRO A 200 22.69 -2.14 4.54
C PRO A 200 21.97 -2.74 3.32
N ARG A 201 21.51 -1.91 2.38
CA ARG A 201 20.86 -2.29 1.12
C ARG A 201 21.05 -1.20 0.06
N GLY A 202 20.58 -1.43 -1.16
CA GLY A 202 20.64 -0.45 -2.24
C GLY A 202 19.88 0.84 -1.87
N THR A 203 20.42 2.00 -2.22
CA THR A 203 19.81 3.29 -1.88
C THR A 203 18.93 3.85 -2.99
N ARG A 204 18.87 3.21 -4.16
CA ARG A 204 17.84 3.51 -5.16
C ARG A 204 16.52 2.93 -4.70
N LEU A 205 15.61 3.79 -4.25
CA LEU A 205 14.29 3.39 -3.75
C LEU A 205 13.24 3.60 -4.83
N ALA A 206 12.29 2.68 -4.89
CA ALA A 206 11.13 2.72 -5.76
C ALA A 206 9.86 2.42 -4.96
N MET A 207 8.69 2.57 -5.60
CA MET A 207 7.39 2.17 -5.03
C MET A 207 7.12 2.81 -3.66
N GLY A 208 6.45 2.10 -2.74
CA GLY A 208 6.12 2.59 -1.40
C GLY A 208 7.34 2.95 -0.55
N ASN A 209 8.50 2.37 -0.85
CA ASN A 209 9.74 2.71 -0.15
C ASN A 209 10.25 4.09 -0.52
N ALA A 210 10.14 4.47 -1.80
CA ALA A 210 10.44 5.83 -2.26
C ALA A 210 9.45 6.85 -1.69
N LEU A 211 8.16 6.49 -1.62
CA LEU A 211 7.11 7.32 -1.04
C LEU A 211 7.43 7.73 0.39
N ILE A 212 7.64 6.74 1.24
CA ILE A 212 7.91 6.97 2.66
C ILE A 212 9.25 7.67 2.86
N ALA A 213 10.30 7.26 2.14
CA ALA A 213 11.60 7.92 2.24
C ALA A 213 11.51 9.41 1.90
N ARG A 214 10.80 9.78 0.82
CA ARG A 214 10.68 11.19 0.42
C ARG A 214 9.89 12.01 1.43
N MET A 215 8.74 11.51 1.89
CA MET A 215 7.95 12.20 2.91
C MET A 215 8.72 12.33 4.24
N ALA A 216 9.42 11.26 4.66
CA ALA A 216 10.23 11.27 5.87
C ALA A 216 11.38 12.27 5.78
N THR A 217 12.10 12.32 4.66
CA THR A 217 13.15 13.33 4.44
C THR A 217 12.57 14.74 4.59
N THR A 218 11.44 15.04 3.96
CA THR A 218 10.81 16.36 4.05
C THR A 218 10.36 16.69 5.47
N ALA A 219 9.71 15.77 6.16
CA ALA A 219 9.26 15.98 7.54
C ALA A 219 10.42 16.20 8.51
N LEU A 220 11.47 15.36 8.44
CA LEU A 220 12.66 15.47 9.28
C LEU A 220 13.42 16.78 9.03
N ARG A 221 13.60 17.18 7.76
CA ARG A 221 14.24 18.46 7.41
C ARG A 221 13.46 19.67 7.91
N LYS A 222 12.14 19.55 8.04
CA LYS A 222 11.25 20.59 8.62
C LYS A 222 11.12 20.49 10.16
N GLY A 223 11.91 19.65 10.82
CA GLY A 223 12.00 19.59 12.28
C GLY A 223 11.03 18.62 12.98
N MET A 224 10.40 17.70 12.25
CA MET A 224 9.63 16.62 12.86
C MET A 224 10.53 15.76 13.75
N ASN A 225 10.06 15.42 14.95
CA ASN A 225 10.71 14.41 15.79
C ASN A 225 10.06 13.05 15.59
N LEU A 226 10.84 12.01 15.30
CA LEU A 226 10.37 10.64 15.18
C LEU A 226 10.90 9.80 16.34
N ARG A 227 10.00 9.06 17.01
CA ARG A 227 10.37 8.04 18.01
C ARG A 227 9.86 6.68 17.58
N LEU A 228 10.80 5.73 17.48
CA LEU A 228 10.55 4.32 17.19
C LEU A 228 10.43 3.53 18.51
N ASN A 229 9.87 2.32 18.44
CA ASN A 229 9.65 1.46 19.61
C ASN A 229 8.84 2.15 20.72
N VAL A 230 7.79 2.90 20.34
CA VAL A 230 6.88 3.55 21.28
C VAL A 230 5.54 2.86 21.27
N ASN A 231 5.13 2.32 22.41
CA ASN A 231 3.76 1.82 22.58
C ASN A 231 2.89 2.95 23.15
N VAL A 232 1.84 3.34 22.43
CA VAL A 232 0.86 4.31 22.94
C VAL A 232 -0.18 3.54 23.75
N LEU A 233 -0.28 3.86 25.04
CA LEU A 233 -1.13 3.13 25.99
C LEU A 233 -2.54 3.73 26.06
N ALA A 234 -2.65 5.05 26.05
CA ALA A 234 -3.93 5.75 26.17
C ALA A 234 -3.91 7.12 25.51
N LEU A 235 -5.10 7.60 25.11
CA LEU A 235 -5.35 8.98 24.78
C LEU A 235 -5.76 9.73 26.05
N CYS A 236 -5.08 10.83 26.36
CA CYS A 236 -5.38 11.61 27.56
C CYS A 236 -6.45 12.66 27.23
N GLU A 237 -7.65 12.49 27.79
CA GLU A 237 -8.75 13.44 27.65
C GLU A 237 -8.81 14.40 28.85
N ALA A 238 -9.03 15.69 28.58
CA ALA A 238 -9.38 16.67 29.60
C ALA A 238 -10.38 17.69 29.03
N GLN A 239 -11.48 17.91 29.76
CA GLN A 239 -12.56 18.83 29.40
C GLN A 239 -13.17 18.53 28.02
N GLY A 240 -13.43 17.24 27.74
CA GLY A 240 -14.05 16.81 26.47
C GLY A 240 -13.15 16.90 25.23
N ALA A 241 -11.83 17.06 25.43
CA ALA A 241 -10.88 17.15 24.33
C ALA A 241 -9.63 16.31 24.62
N VAL A 242 -9.10 15.65 23.58
CA VAL A 242 -7.82 14.93 23.66
C VAL A 242 -6.68 15.95 23.77
N ARG A 243 -5.92 15.89 24.86
CA ARG A 243 -4.82 16.82 25.19
C ARG A 243 -3.44 16.17 25.12
N GLY A 244 -3.35 14.89 24.80
CA GLY A 244 -2.08 14.18 24.81
C GLY A 244 -2.24 12.67 24.74
N VAL A 245 -1.14 12.00 25.05
CA VAL A 245 -1.02 10.54 25.04
C VAL A 245 -0.21 10.06 26.24
N GLU A 246 -0.58 8.90 26.78
CA GLU A 246 0.28 8.11 27.64
C GLU A 246 1.03 7.10 26.77
N ILE A 247 2.35 7.02 26.95
CA ILE A 247 3.21 6.12 26.19
C ILE A 247 4.07 5.27 27.10
N GLU A 248 4.51 4.13 26.59
CA GLU A 248 5.64 3.37 27.10
C GLU A 248 6.79 3.50 26.09
N TYR A 249 7.93 3.99 26.59
CA TYR A 249 9.14 4.19 25.80
C TYR A 249 10.35 3.78 26.64
N GLN A 250 11.18 2.89 26.11
CA GLN A 250 12.35 2.35 26.82
C GLN A 250 12.02 1.77 28.21
N GLY A 251 10.85 1.12 28.34
CA GLY A 251 10.37 0.54 29.59
C GLY A 251 9.88 1.55 30.63
N GLN A 252 9.78 2.83 30.27
CA GLN A 252 9.27 3.90 31.13
C GLN A 252 7.94 4.43 30.60
N ARG A 253 7.02 4.74 31.51
CA ARG A 253 5.77 5.42 31.17
C ARG A 253 5.97 6.92 31.18
N GLU A 254 5.55 7.58 30.11
CA GLU A 254 5.62 9.03 29.94
C GLU A 254 4.27 9.58 29.47
N THR A 255 3.88 10.76 29.95
CA THR A 255 2.76 11.52 29.40
C THR A 255 3.27 12.64 28.53
N LEU A 256 2.76 12.70 27.29
CA LEU A 256 3.12 13.72 26.31
C LEU A 256 1.89 14.56 25.96
N HIS A 257 2.07 15.87 25.90
CA HIS A 257 0.97 16.81 25.65
C HIS A 257 0.93 17.26 24.18
N ALA A 258 -0.28 17.37 23.64
CA ALA A 258 -0.57 17.90 22.32
C ALA A 258 -1.41 19.18 22.45
N ARG A 259 -0.87 20.32 21.98
CA ARG A 259 -1.54 21.63 22.09
C ARG A 259 -2.69 21.80 21.10
N ARG A 260 -2.59 21.17 19.92
CA ARG A 260 -3.58 21.28 18.83
C ARG A 260 -4.36 19.99 18.63
N GLY A 261 -3.73 18.83 18.79
CA GLY A 261 -4.43 17.55 18.70
C GLY A 261 -3.52 16.36 18.42
N VAL A 262 -4.15 15.19 18.38
CA VAL A 262 -3.51 13.90 18.09
C VAL A 262 -4.08 13.34 16.79
N VAL A 263 -3.22 12.84 15.90
CA VAL A 263 -3.61 12.18 14.65
C VAL A 263 -3.36 10.67 14.79
N LEU A 264 -4.42 9.88 14.72
CA LEU A 264 -4.33 8.42 14.67
C LEU A 264 -4.14 7.95 13.23
N ALA A 265 -2.95 7.45 12.90
CA ALA A 265 -2.56 6.93 11.60
C ALA A 265 -1.81 5.58 11.71
N ALA A 266 -2.17 4.75 12.71
CA ALA A 266 -1.45 3.53 13.08
C ALA A 266 -1.86 2.27 12.29
N GLY A 267 -2.34 2.46 11.06
CA GLY A 267 -2.74 1.36 10.17
C GLY A 267 -4.03 0.64 10.60
N GLY A 268 -4.25 -0.53 10.00
CA GLY A 268 -5.42 -1.37 10.26
C GLY A 268 -5.17 -2.46 11.30
N PHE A 269 -6.00 -3.50 11.26
CA PHE A 269 -6.02 -4.59 12.24
C PHE A 269 -5.70 -5.98 11.65
N ALA A 270 -5.29 -6.06 10.39
CA ALA A 270 -5.15 -7.32 9.65
C ALA A 270 -4.14 -8.32 10.26
N ALA A 271 -3.19 -7.85 11.06
CA ALA A 271 -2.23 -8.70 11.79
C ALA A 271 -2.61 -8.94 13.26
N GLY A 272 -3.66 -8.28 13.76
CA GLY A 272 -4.13 -8.38 15.13
C GLY A 272 -5.26 -9.40 15.32
N ALA A 273 -5.59 -9.67 16.59
CA ALA A 273 -6.66 -10.59 16.97
C ALA A 273 -8.04 -10.15 16.43
N LEU A 274 -8.26 -8.84 16.30
CA LEU A 274 -9.50 -8.27 15.77
C LEU A 274 -9.81 -8.75 14.34
N ALA A 275 -8.80 -9.13 13.54
CA ALA A 275 -9.00 -9.63 12.20
C ALA A 275 -9.92 -10.86 12.15
N ALA A 276 -9.88 -11.73 13.16
CA ALA A 276 -10.70 -12.94 13.20
C ALA A 276 -12.21 -12.67 13.18
N ARG A 277 -12.66 -11.51 13.70
CA ARG A 277 -14.07 -11.09 13.70
C ARG A 277 -14.62 -10.84 12.29
N TYR A 278 -13.76 -10.39 11.38
CA TYR A 278 -14.17 -9.92 10.04
C TYR A 278 -13.73 -10.85 8.91
N ARG A 279 -12.88 -11.85 9.20
CA ARG A 279 -12.41 -12.80 8.20
C ARG A 279 -13.55 -13.73 7.77
N PRO A 280 -13.73 -13.99 6.47
CA PRO A 280 -14.71 -14.96 6.02
C PRO A 280 -14.34 -16.37 6.51
N HIS A 281 -15.34 -17.24 6.62
CA HIS A 281 -15.19 -18.63 7.08
C HIS A 281 -14.54 -19.52 6.00
N THR A 282 -13.30 -19.22 5.63
CA THR A 282 -12.44 -20.05 4.77
C THR A 282 -11.34 -20.73 5.59
N ARG A 283 -10.66 -21.72 5.00
CA ARG A 283 -9.68 -22.56 5.72
C ARG A 283 -8.51 -21.78 6.30
N GLU A 284 -7.87 -20.89 5.53
CA GLU A 284 -6.65 -20.20 5.94
C GLU A 284 -6.60 -18.75 5.45
N HIS A 285 -6.01 -17.87 6.26
CA HIS A 285 -5.86 -16.44 5.99
C HIS A 285 -4.42 -15.99 6.22
N PHE A 286 -3.78 -15.50 5.17
CA PHE A 286 -2.40 -15.00 5.24
C PHE A 286 -2.37 -13.48 5.14
N THR A 287 -1.71 -12.83 6.09
CA THR A 287 -1.53 -11.37 6.08
C THR A 287 -0.14 -11.01 5.58
N MET A 288 -0.09 -10.00 4.71
CA MET A 288 1.12 -9.25 4.34
C MET A 288 1.31 -8.00 5.20
N SER A 289 0.34 -7.69 6.06
CA SER A 289 0.41 -6.55 6.97
C SER A 289 1.51 -6.79 8.01
N PRO A 290 2.37 -5.79 8.29
CA PRO A 290 3.34 -5.89 9.38
C PRO A 290 2.65 -6.22 10.72
N PRO A 291 3.30 -6.97 11.62
CA PRO A 291 2.72 -7.34 12.92
C PRO A 291 2.26 -6.15 13.77
N ALA A 292 2.88 -4.98 13.59
CA ALA A 292 2.51 -3.75 14.31
C ALA A 292 1.13 -3.18 13.93
N ASN A 293 0.53 -3.63 12.82
CA ASN A 293 -0.83 -3.25 12.42
C ASN A 293 -1.85 -4.21 13.05
N ASP A 294 -1.97 -4.11 14.37
CA ASP A 294 -2.75 -5.01 15.21
C ASP A 294 -4.11 -4.44 15.63
N GLY A 295 -4.47 -3.25 15.15
CA GLY A 295 -5.71 -2.56 15.52
C GLY A 295 -5.58 -1.64 16.73
N ALA A 296 -4.37 -1.35 17.22
CA ALA A 296 -4.16 -0.46 18.37
C ALA A 296 -4.90 0.89 18.26
N ALA A 297 -4.97 1.51 17.07
CA ALA A 297 -5.72 2.76 16.88
C ALA A 297 -7.22 2.63 17.18
N LEU A 298 -7.84 1.50 16.82
CA LEU A 298 -9.25 1.25 17.11
C LEU A 298 -9.46 1.07 18.62
N HIS A 299 -8.57 0.34 19.29
CA HIS A 299 -8.61 0.19 20.75
C HIS A 299 -8.44 1.52 21.49
N LEU A 300 -7.48 2.35 21.06
CA LEU A 300 -7.25 3.69 21.63
C LEU A 300 -8.47 4.59 21.46
N ALA A 301 -9.11 4.55 20.29
CA ALA A 301 -10.29 5.37 20.00
C ALA A 301 -11.54 4.87 20.75
N ALA A 302 -11.73 3.55 20.85
CA ALA A 302 -12.87 2.95 21.55
C ALA A 302 -12.93 3.35 23.03
N ALA A 303 -11.76 3.52 23.68
CA ALA A 303 -11.68 4.01 25.06
C ALA A 303 -12.26 5.42 25.27
N LEU A 304 -12.39 6.21 24.21
CA LEU A 304 -13.01 7.53 24.21
C LEU A 304 -14.46 7.52 23.69
N ASN A 305 -15.10 6.35 23.64
CA ASN A 305 -16.44 6.16 23.06
C ASN A 305 -16.53 6.62 21.59
N ALA A 306 -15.42 6.58 20.84
CA ALA A 306 -15.44 6.83 19.41
C ALA A 306 -16.32 5.80 18.71
N ARG A 307 -17.08 6.24 17.69
CA ARG A 307 -17.91 5.34 16.89
C ARG A 307 -17.07 4.68 15.81
N GLU A 308 -17.10 3.36 15.76
CA GLU A 308 -16.68 2.60 14.59
C GLU A 308 -17.69 2.79 13.45
N GLY A 309 -17.20 2.75 12.20
CA GLY A 309 -18.08 2.77 11.03
C GLY A 309 -18.96 1.52 10.96
N THR A 310 -19.99 1.56 10.13
CA THR A 310 -20.78 0.35 9.81
C THR A 310 -19.90 -0.69 9.15
N ASP A 311 -20.26 -1.96 9.34
CA ASP A 311 -19.57 -3.08 8.67
C ASP A 311 -19.59 -2.86 7.15
N ARG A 312 -18.44 -3.09 6.52
CA ARG A 312 -18.20 -2.85 5.09
C ARG A 312 -18.34 -4.14 4.30
N ALA A 313 -18.64 -4.04 3.01
CA ALA A 313 -18.73 -5.19 2.11
C ALA A 313 -17.41 -5.99 2.07
N SER A 314 -16.27 -5.30 2.25
CA SER A 314 -14.98 -5.93 2.54
C SER A 314 -14.20 -5.11 3.56
N ASN A 315 -13.73 -5.77 4.62
CA ASN A 315 -12.91 -5.17 5.67
C ASN A 315 -11.40 -5.31 5.43
N PHE A 316 -11.00 -5.94 4.33
CA PHE A 316 -9.59 -6.20 4.01
C PHE A 316 -9.29 -5.93 2.54
N PHE A 317 -8.02 -5.63 2.26
CA PHE A 317 -7.47 -5.66 0.91
C PHE A 317 -6.97 -7.09 0.62
N TRP A 318 -7.81 -7.86 -0.08
CA TRP A 318 -7.54 -9.26 -0.39
C TRP A 318 -6.70 -9.45 -1.64
N ALA A 319 -5.80 -10.43 -1.63
CA ALA A 319 -5.13 -10.95 -2.82
C ALA A 319 -4.88 -12.46 -2.67
N PRO A 320 -4.77 -13.21 -3.77
CA PRO A 320 -4.21 -14.56 -3.73
C PRO A 320 -2.77 -14.51 -3.22
N VAL A 321 -2.39 -15.44 -2.34
CA VAL A 321 -1.06 -15.51 -1.73
C VAL A 321 -0.50 -16.91 -1.89
N SER A 322 0.71 -17.03 -2.41
CA SER A 322 1.50 -18.26 -2.29
C SER A 322 2.34 -18.21 -1.02
N VAL A 323 2.37 -19.33 -0.30
CA VAL A 323 3.24 -19.55 0.86
C VAL A 323 4.32 -20.54 0.47
N LEU A 324 5.57 -20.13 0.60
CA LEU A 324 6.75 -20.93 0.32
C LEU A 324 7.51 -21.17 1.62
N THR A 325 7.80 -22.43 1.94
CA THR A 325 8.73 -22.76 3.03
C THR A 325 10.16 -22.70 2.49
N ARG A 326 11.00 -21.85 3.08
CA ARG A 326 12.43 -21.76 2.75
C ARG A 326 13.19 -22.96 3.34
N ALA A 327 14.43 -23.13 2.89
CA ALA A 327 15.32 -24.20 3.36
C ALA A 327 15.60 -24.15 4.88
N ASP A 328 15.49 -22.97 5.50
CA ASP A 328 15.64 -22.76 6.94
C ASP A 328 14.33 -22.96 7.74
N GLY A 329 13.25 -23.39 7.08
CA GLY A 329 11.93 -23.58 7.68
C GLY A 329 11.09 -22.31 7.79
N SER A 330 11.62 -21.13 7.45
CA SER A 330 10.85 -19.88 7.47
C SER A 330 9.82 -19.81 6.33
N GLU A 331 8.68 -19.18 6.58
CA GLU A 331 7.70 -18.90 5.53
C GLU A 331 8.06 -17.63 4.74
N GLU A 332 7.87 -17.70 3.43
CA GLU A 332 7.82 -16.57 2.51
C GLU A 332 6.44 -16.47 1.90
N ARG A 333 5.88 -15.27 1.89
CA ARG A 333 4.56 -15.01 1.33
C ARG A 333 4.71 -14.11 0.11
N PHE A 334 4.13 -14.55 -1.00
CA PHE A 334 4.13 -13.81 -2.25
C PHE A 334 2.69 -13.44 -2.63
N PRO A 335 2.30 -12.15 -2.54
CA PRO A 335 0.98 -11.70 -2.96
C PRO A 335 0.93 -11.48 -4.48
N HIS A 336 -0.06 -12.08 -5.11
CA HIS A 336 -0.28 -12.09 -6.56
C HIS A 336 -1.09 -10.86 -7.00
N LEU A 337 -0.44 -9.70 -7.04
CA LEU A 337 -1.09 -8.38 -7.17
C LEU A 337 -1.23 -7.86 -8.60
N VAL A 338 -0.35 -8.24 -9.53
CA VAL A 338 -0.27 -7.52 -10.81
C VAL A 338 -0.19 -8.44 -12.02
N THR A 339 1.01 -8.94 -12.35
CA THR A 339 1.29 -9.54 -13.67
C THR A 339 1.42 -11.05 -13.64
N ASP A 340 1.46 -11.66 -12.46
CA ASP A 340 1.72 -13.08 -12.24
C ASP A 340 0.54 -13.97 -12.71
N ARG A 341 -0.69 -13.66 -12.32
CA ARG A 341 -1.91 -14.41 -12.68
C ARG A 341 -2.35 -14.26 -14.13
N ALA A 342 -2.25 -13.06 -14.68
CA ALA A 342 -2.80 -12.72 -16.00
C ALA A 342 -1.87 -13.12 -17.16
N LYS A 343 -0.81 -13.91 -16.92
CA LYS A 343 0.11 -14.31 -17.99
C LYS A 343 -0.56 -15.28 -18.96
N PRO A 344 -0.30 -15.15 -20.27
CA PRO A 344 -0.81 -16.10 -21.25
C PRO A 344 -0.48 -17.54 -20.88
N GLY A 345 -1.49 -18.40 -20.88
CA GLY A 345 -1.36 -19.83 -20.58
C GLY A 345 -1.44 -20.19 -19.10
N VAL A 346 -1.51 -19.22 -18.17
CA VAL A 346 -1.78 -19.49 -16.75
C VAL A 346 -3.29 -19.64 -16.56
N ILE A 347 -3.70 -20.73 -15.92
CA ILE A 347 -5.08 -20.92 -15.45
C ILE A 347 -5.11 -21.25 -13.95
N ALA A 348 -6.17 -20.84 -13.27
CA ALA A 348 -6.40 -21.15 -11.87
C ALA A 348 -7.47 -22.25 -11.76
N VAL A 349 -7.13 -23.34 -11.08
CA VAL A 349 -8.07 -24.44 -10.83
C VAL A 349 -8.21 -24.70 -9.34
N ASN A 350 -9.41 -25.09 -8.92
CA ASN A 350 -9.71 -25.47 -7.55
C ASN A 350 -9.20 -26.89 -7.22
N GLN A 351 -9.47 -27.39 -6.01
CA GLN A 351 -9.09 -28.74 -5.57
C GLN A 351 -9.68 -29.88 -6.43
N ARG A 352 -10.68 -29.60 -7.26
CA ARG A 352 -11.31 -30.54 -8.20
C ARG A 352 -10.82 -30.39 -9.64
N ALA A 353 -9.77 -29.62 -9.86
CA ALA A 353 -9.24 -29.27 -11.18
C ALA A 353 -10.26 -28.52 -12.08
N VAL A 354 -11.19 -27.77 -11.50
CA VAL A 354 -12.18 -26.95 -12.22
C VAL A 354 -11.77 -25.48 -12.14
N ARG A 355 -11.84 -24.78 -13.29
CA ARG A 355 -11.66 -23.32 -13.33
C ARG A 355 -12.87 -22.63 -12.69
N PHE A 356 -12.62 -21.64 -11.85
CA PHE A 356 -13.66 -20.97 -11.07
C PHE A 356 -13.59 -19.43 -11.14
N VAL A 357 -12.59 -18.86 -11.82
CA VAL A 357 -12.36 -17.42 -11.86
C VAL A 357 -11.68 -17.00 -13.17
N ASN A 358 -11.91 -15.75 -13.60
CA ASN A 358 -11.10 -15.11 -14.63
C ASN A 358 -9.77 -14.66 -14.03
N GLU A 359 -8.67 -15.26 -14.48
CA GLU A 359 -7.33 -15.04 -13.94
C GLU A 359 -6.80 -13.61 -14.15
N SER A 360 -7.34 -12.91 -15.15
CA SER A 360 -7.03 -11.52 -15.48
C SER A 360 -7.87 -10.49 -14.71
N SER A 361 -8.80 -10.93 -13.87
CA SER A 361 -9.58 -10.04 -13.01
C SER A 361 -8.71 -9.38 -11.92
N SER A 362 -9.26 -8.36 -11.25
CA SER A 362 -8.61 -7.70 -10.12
C SER A 362 -8.27 -8.71 -9.03
N TYR A 363 -7.16 -8.51 -8.32
CA TYR A 363 -6.75 -9.42 -7.25
C TYR A 363 -7.78 -9.52 -6.11
N HIS A 364 -8.61 -8.48 -5.93
CA HIS A 364 -9.75 -8.51 -5.02
C HIS A 364 -10.86 -9.44 -5.50
N HIS A 365 -11.31 -9.31 -6.75
CA HIS A 365 -12.32 -10.20 -7.32
C HIS A 365 -11.81 -11.64 -7.33
N PHE A 366 -10.54 -11.83 -7.69
CA PHE A 366 -9.92 -13.14 -7.69
C PHE A 366 -9.96 -13.78 -6.29
N ALA A 367 -9.59 -13.03 -5.25
CA ALA A 367 -9.63 -13.53 -3.88
C ALA A 367 -11.06 -13.73 -3.37
N SER A 368 -12.04 -12.93 -3.81
CA SER A 368 -13.46 -13.19 -3.53
C SER A 368 -13.89 -14.54 -4.08
N ALA A 369 -13.57 -14.84 -5.34
CA ALA A 369 -13.89 -16.14 -5.95
C ALA A 369 -13.22 -17.32 -5.21
N MET A 370 -12.04 -17.11 -4.62
CA MET A 370 -11.41 -18.11 -3.74
C MET A 370 -12.18 -18.34 -2.44
N GLN A 371 -12.86 -17.32 -1.94
CA GLN A 371 -13.60 -17.35 -0.67
C GLN A 371 -15.03 -17.88 -0.83
N ASP A 372 -15.58 -17.85 -2.05
CA ASP A 372 -16.95 -18.28 -2.35
C ASP A 372 -17.19 -19.79 -2.10
N ALA A 373 -16.16 -20.63 -2.19
CA ALA A 373 -16.26 -22.06 -1.90
C ALA A 373 -14.98 -22.61 -1.28
N ALA A 374 -15.12 -23.50 -0.29
CA ALA A 374 -13.98 -24.11 0.40
C ALA A 374 -13.04 -24.91 -0.52
N GLU A 375 -13.55 -25.45 -1.63
CA GLU A 375 -12.75 -26.15 -2.63
C GLU A 375 -11.85 -25.21 -3.45
N ASN A 376 -12.14 -23.90 -3.51
CA ASN A 376 -11.37 -22.91 -4.24
C ASN A 376 -10.10 -22.45 -3.50
N ALA A 377 -9.93 -22.82 -2.22
CA ALA A 377 -8.77 -22.50 -1.41
C ALA A 377 -8.23 -23.73 -0.63
N PRO A 378 -6.99 -24.19 -0.89
CA PRO A 378 -6.02 -23.65 -1.85
C PRO A 378 -6.45 -23.89 -3.31
N LEU A 379 -5.92 -23.07 -4.22
CA LEU A 379 -6.00 -23.27 -5.66
C LEU A 379 -4.63 -23.65 -6.22
N PHE A 380 -4.63 -24.14 -7.46
CA PHE A 380 -3.41 -24.44 -8.20
C PHE A 380 -3.34 -23.58 -9.48
N PHE A 381 -2.21 -22.90 -9.68
CA PHE A 381 -1.89 -22.32 -10.98
C PHE A 381 -1.27 -23.39 -11.86
N THR A 382 -1.83 -23.60 -13.04
CA THR A 382 -1.27 -24.51 -14.05
C THR A 382 -0.91 -23.75 -15.31
N LEU A 383 0.15 -24.21 -15.98
CA LEU A 383 0.61 -23.68 -17.25
C LEU A 383 0.15 -24.60 -18.36
N ARG A 384 -0.65 -24.06 -19.28
CA ARG A 384 -0.98 -24.74 -20.53
C ARG A 384 0.27 -24.85 -21.39
N ARG A 385 0.63 -26.07 -21.82
CA ARG A 385 1.69 -26.25 -22.81
C ARG A 385 1.17 -25.86 -24.20
N PRO A 386 1.98 -25.23 -25.06
CA PRO A 386 1.63 -25.07 -26.47
C PRO A 386 1.38 -26.45 -27.10
N GLY A 387 0.17 -26.69 -27.62
CA GLY A 387 -0.22 -27.96 -28.28
C GLY A 387 -1.49 -28.65 -27.73
N ASP A 388 -1.94 -28.32 -26.51
CA ASP A 388 -3.10 -28.97 -25.87
C ASP A 388 -4.44 -28.31 -26.27
N GLU A 389 -4.74 -28.17 -27.57
CA GLU A 389 -5.98 -27.53 -28.07
C GLU A 389 -7.23 -28.41 -27.97
N ALA A 390 -7.08 -29.73 -27.97
CA ALA A 390 -8.20 -30.67 -27.98
C ALA A 390 -8.82 -30.95 -26.59
N LEU A 391 -8.15 -30.57 -25.49
CA LEU A 391 -8.51 -31.01 -24.14
C LEU A 391 -9.34 -30.00 -23.33
N TRP A 392 -9.56 -28.77 -23.83
CA TRP A 392 -10.22 -27.74 -23.02
C TRP A 392 -10.96 -26.68 -23.87
N PRO A 393 -12.29 -26.79 -24.05
CA PRO A 393 -13.05 -25.80 -24.80
C PRO A 393 -13.03 -24.43 -24.10
N ARG A 394 -12.95 -23.36 -24.90
CA ARG A 394 -13.08 -21.97 -24.41
C ARG A 394 -14.46 -21.83 -23.76
N THR A 395 -14.51 -21.49 -22.48
CA THR A 395 -15.75 -21.08 -21.83
C THR A 395 -16.22 -19.80 -22.50
N GLY A 396 -17.26 -19.90 -23.32
CA GLY A 396 -17.90 -18.76 -23.97
C GLY A 396 -18.51 -17.81 -22.94
N ALA A 397 -18.51 -16.52 -23.26
CA ALA A 397 -19.31 -15.53 -22.56
C ALA A 397 -20.78 -15.99 -22.52
N PRO A 398 -21.55 -15.68 -21.45
CA PRO A 398 -22.97 -15.95 -21.45
C PRO A 398 -23.60 -15.19 -22.62
N GLY A 399 -24.27 -15.91 -23.51
CA GLY A 399 -24.90 -15.34 -24.69
C GLY A 399 -25.90 -14.26 -24.31
N ALA A 400 -25.83 -13.14 -25.02
CA ALA A 400 -26.94 -12.20 -25.11
C ALA A 400 -28.16 -12.98 -25.63
N GLY A 401 -29.15 -13.18 -24.78
CA GLY A 401 -30.42 -13.81 -25.11
C GLY A 401 -31.34 -12.81 -25.78
N GLN A 402 -31.70 -13.14 -27.03
CA GLN A 402 -32.86 -12.79 -27.87
C GLN A 402 -33.27 -11.32 -28.00
#